data_AF-H6BSD3-F1
#
_entry.id   AF-H6BSD3-F1
#
_cell.length_a   1.000
_cell.length_b   1.000
_cell.length_c   1.000
_cell.angle_alpha   90.00
_cell.angle_beta   90.00
_cell.angle_gamma   90.00
#
_symmetry.space_group_name_H-M   'P 1'
#
loop_
_entity.id
_entity.type
_entity.pdbx_description
1 polymer ?
#
loop_
_entity_poly.entity_id
_entity_poly.type
_entity_poly.pdbx_seq_one_letter_code
_entity_poly.pdbx_strand_id
1 'polypeptide(L)'
;MANNAFPPLDTSMTGGNRAGASPTTMQPGSSINGNGVGAAANYMAPLPVGHQQDLNYLFAQIQELGGILRSNREKVNVITRAAEEVAKRTTGTLPEGEAGQDNDKARIHELERELAKANHIIDLYKHEQKENTSLIAMYEDALGTATEQIRNYTGDIEARFLAQRKHYNNLLQQEKDDHLQSRLDRDHWHAQALKLCEMIRTAHRLRTDEWSEEYTVVAGLQAEVRCLRRCLGMEPEKPEEETGWPYLKDLPLNDQA
;
A
#
# COMPACT_ATOMS: atom_id res chain seq x y z
N MET A 1 11.76 -34.73 7.68
CA MET A 1 10.88 -34.16 6.64
C MET A 1 10.66 -32.70 7.01
N ALA A 2 11.34 -31.78 6.32
CA ALA A 2 11.18 -30.34 6.51
C ALA A 2 10.50 -29.78 5.25
N ASN A 3 9.29 -29.25 5.38
CA ASN A 3 8.55 -28.62 4.28
C ASN A 3 8.91 -27.14 4.22
N ASN A 4 9.75 -26.75 3.25
CA ASN A 4 9.99 -25.36 2.87
C ASN A 4 8.80 -24.86 2.02
N ALA A 5 8.08 -23.85 2.52
CA ALA A 5 6.91 -23.26 1.87
C ALA A 5 7.23 -22.03 0.98
N PHE A 6 8.50 -21.75 0.66
CA PHE A 6 8.87 -20.64 -0.21
C PHE A 6 10.05 -21.01 -1.13
N PRO A 7 9.97 -20.78 -2.46
CA PRO A 7 11.12 -20.91 -3.35
C PRO A 7 12.07 -19.70 -3.20
N PRO A 8 13.39 -19.88 -3.36
CA PRO A 8 14.35 -18.77 -3.40
C PRO A 8 14.25 -18.02 -4.74
N LEU A 9 14.18 -16.70 -4.68
CA LEU A 9 14.29 -15.82 -5.85
C LEU A 9 15.75 -15.74 -6.28
N ASP A 10 16.03 -16.22 -7.49
CA ASP A 10 17.33 -16.13 -8.17
C ASP A 10 17.55 -14.69 -8.69
N THR A 11 18.45 -13.96 -8.05
CA THR A 11 18.98 -12.67 -8.53
C THR A 11 20.17 -12.90 -9.46
N SER A 12 19.89 -13.33 -10.68
CA SER A 12 20.83 -13.23 -11.81
C SER A 12 20.63 -11.89 -12.52
N MET A 13 21.43 -10.90 -12.14
CA MET A 13 21.63 -9.65 -12.88
C MET A 13 22.49 -9.90 -14.13
N THR A 14 21.88 -9.92 -15.31
CA THR A 14 22.60 -9.76 -16.58
C THR A 14 21.93 -8.71 -17.47
N GLY A 15 22.56 -7.54 -17.49
CA GLY A 15 22.60 -6.48 -18.51
C GLY A 15 21.46 -6.32 -19.52
N GLY A 16 20.80 -5.15 -19.49
CA GLY A 16 20.03 -4.64 -20.62
C GLY A 16 19.45 -3.24 -20.37
N ASN A 17 20.13 -2.20 -20.82
CA ASN A 17 19.61 -0.83 -20.91
C ASN A 17 18.21 -0.80 -21.58
N ARG A 18 17.26 -0.02 -21.05
CA ARG A 18 16.68 1.19 -21.69
C ARG A 18 15.37 1.66 -21.04
N ALA A 19 15.32 2.99 -20.85
CA ALA A 19 14.18 3.89 -20.96
C ALA A 19 12.96 3.71 -20.02
N GLY A 20 12.72 4.75 -19.20
CA GLY A 20 11.51 4.89 -18.42
C GLY A 20 10.26 5.23 -19.24
N ALA A 21 9.11 4.98 -18.63
CA ALA A 21 7.86 5.68 -18.88
C ALA A 21 6.93 5.49 -17.67
N SER A 22 6.46 6.60 -17.11
CA SER A 22 5.39 6.65 -16.08
C SER A 22 4.05 6.18 -16.67
N PRO A 23 3.21 5.43 -15.94
CA PRO A 23 1.88 5.09 -16.43
C PRO A 23 0.89 6.17 -16.00
N THR A 24 0.62 7.12 -16.88
CA THR A 24 -0.65 7.87 -16.90
C THR A 24 -0.93 8.24 -18.33
N THR A 25 -1.95 7.62 -18.94
CA THR A 25 -2.91 8.25 -19.86
C THR A 25 -3.97 7.22 -20.23
N MET A 26 -5.22 7.57 -19.93
CA MET A 26 -6.42 6.83 -20.36
C MET A 26 -6.64 6.99 -21.86
N GLN A 27 -7.13 5.95 -22.51
CA GLN A 27 -7.47 5.95 -23.93
C GLN A 27 -8.99 5.80 -24.10
N PRO A 28 -9.66 6.62 -24.92
CA PRO A 28 -11.09 6.52 -25.17
C PRO A 28 -11.40 5.64 -26.39
N GLY A 29 -12.46 4.84 -26.26
CA GLY A 29 -13.42 4.53 -27.34
C GLY A 29 -13.08 3.44 -28.37
N SER A 30 -13.91 2.39 -28.40
CA SER A 30 -14.52 1.90 -29.66
C SER A 30 -15.72 0.96 -29.42
N SER A 31 -16.89 1.47 -29.84
CA SER A 31 -17.92 0.84 -30.68
C SER A 31 -18.61 -0.47 -30.24
N ILE A 32 -19.91 -0.37 -29.92
CA ILE A 32 -20.91 -1.36 -30.38
C ILE A 32 -22.21 -0.65 -30.78
N ASN A 33 -22.68 -1.03 -31.97
CA ASN A 33 -23.81 -0.51 -32.73
C ASN A 33 -25.09 -1.27 -32.37
N GLY A 34 -26.23 -0.58 -32.23
CA GLY A 34 -27.53 -1.23 -31.98
C GLY A 34 -28.70 -0.28 -31.71
N ASN A 35 -29.25 0.29 -32.79
CA ASN A 35 -30.66 0.63 -33.01
C ASN A 35 -31.49 1.35 -31.91
N GLY A 36 -31.61 2.68 -32.07
CA GLY A 36 -32.86 3.45 -32.07
C GLY A 36 -33.83 3.35 -30.89
N VAL A 37 -33.85 4.38 -30.04
CA VAL A 37 -34.99 5.31 -29.81
C VAL A 37 -34.48 6.45 -28.92
N GLY A 38 -34.69 7.70 -29.35
CA GLY A 38 -34.85 8.83 -28.43
C GLY A 38 -33.60 9.63 -28.05
N ALA A 39 -33.24 10.60 -28.90
CA ALA A 39 -32.28 11.68 -28.65
C ALA A 39 -32.76 12.70 -27.59
N ALA A 40 -33.10 12.23 -26.38
CA ALA A 40 -33.54 13.07 -25.26
C ALA A 40 -32.95 12.66 -23.89
N ALA A 41 -31.89 11.82 -23.87
CA ALA A 41 -31.27 11.33 -22.63
C ALA A 41 -29.86 11.90 -22.37
N ASN A 42 -29.40 12.89 -23.15
CA ASN A 42 -28.00 13.34 -23.13
C ASN A 42 -27.69 14.46 -22.11
N TYR A 43 -28.51 14.60 -21.07
CA TYR A 43 -28.33 15.58 -19.97
C TYR A 43 -28.39 14.97 -18.57
N MET A 44 -28.13 13.67 -18.41
CA MET A 44 -27.87 13.11 -17.08
C MET A 44 -26.37 12.94 -16.89
N ALA A 45 -25.83 13.67 -15.90
CA ALA A 45 -24.54 13.38 -15.30
C ALA A 45 -24.41 11.86 -15.07
N PRO A 46 -23.21 11.27 -15.24
CA PRO A 46 -23.02 9.84 -15.02
C PRO A 46 -23.49 9.52 -13.60
N LEU A 47 -24.64 8.83 -13.51
CA LEU A 47 -25.20 8.47 -12.23
C LEU A 47 -24.18 7.60 -11.48
N PRO A 48 -24.02 7.79 -10.17
CA PRO A 48 -23.05 7.03 -9.38
C PRO A 48 -23.22 5.53 -9.60
N VAL A 49 -22.11 4.82 -9.77
CA VAL A 49 -22.01 3.38 -10.09
C VAL A 49 -22.88 2.45 -9.21
N GLY A 50 -23.32 2.90 -8.03
CA GLY A 50 -24.24 2.15 -7.15
C GLY A 50 -25.73 2.30 -7.46
N HIS A 51 -26.16 3.34 -8.18
CA HIS A 51 -27.59 3.63 -8.39
C HIS A 51 -28.25 2.62 -9.34
N GLN A 52 -27.52 2.15 -10.36
CA GLN A 52 -28.02 1.10 -11.27
C GLN A 52 -28.14 -0.26 -10.55
N GLN A 53 -27.23 -0.55 -9.61
CA GLN A 53 -27.27 -1.77 -8.82
C GLN A 53 -28.43 -1.76 -7.82
N ASP A 54 -28.70 -0.61 -7.20
CA ASP A 54 -29.83 -0.41 -6.30
C ASP A 54 -31.17 -0.56 -7.04
N LEU A 55 -31.30 0.04 -8.23
CA LEU A 55 -32.50 -0.14 -9.06
C LEU A 55 -32.75 -1.60 -9.45
N ASN A 56 -31.69 -2.35 -9.76
CA ASN A 56 -31.80 -3.78 -10.04
C ASN A 56 -32.21 -4.59 -8.79
N TYR A 57 -31.70 -4.21 -7.61
CA TYR A 57 -32.07 -4.83 -6.34
C TYR A 57 -33.54 -4.57 -5.98
N LEU A 58 -33.99 -3.32 -6.08
CA LEU A 58 -35.39 -2.96 -5.85
C LEU A 58 -36.34 -3.66 -6.82
N PHE A 59 -35.96 -3.80 -8.09
CA PHE A 59 -36.75 -4.53 -9.07
C PHE A 59 -36.90 -6.02 -8.72
N ALA A 60 -35.83 -6.67 -8.28
CA ALA A 60 -35.87 -8.05 -7.81
C ALA A 60 -36.80 -8.21 -6.59
N GLN A 61 -36.72 -7.27 -5.64
CA GLN A 61 -37.55 -7.29 -4.43
C GLN A 61 -39.04 -7.06 -4.73
N ILE A 62 -39.36 -6.19 -5.70
CA ILE A 62 -40.74 -6.00 -6.18
C ILE A 62 -41.29 -7.26 -6.84
N GLN A 63 -40.49 -7.96 -7.65
CA GLN A 63 -40.90 -9.23 -8.24
C GLN A 63 -41.16 -10.31 -7.19
N GLU A 64 -40.32 -10.39 -6.17
CA GLU A 64 -40.49 -11.30 -5.04
C GLU A 64 -41.78 -11.00 -4.26
N LEU A 65 -42.02 -9.73 -3.89
CA LEU A 65 -43.27 -9.32 -3.25
C LEU A 65 -44.50 -9.63 -4.12
N GLY A 66 -44.38 -9.46 -5.44
CA GLY A 66 -45.42 -9.84 -6.39
C GLY A 66 -45.72 -11.35 -6.40
N GLY A 67 -44.69 -12.18 -6.24
CA GLY A 67 -44.82 -13.63 -6.05
C GLY A 67 -45.52 -13.98 -4.74
N ILE A 68 -45.13 -13.32 -3.64
CA ILE A 68 -45.74 -13.52 -2.31
C ILE A 68 -47.22 -13.11 -2.33
N LEU A 69 -47.57 -11.97 -2.93
CA LEU A 69 -48.96 -11.51 -3.06
C LEU A 69 -49.82 -12.49 -3.86
N ARG A 70 -49.29 -13.05 -4.94
CA ARG A 70 -49.99 -14.08 -5.74
C ARG A 70 -50.23 -15.34 -4.93
N SER A 71 -49.21 -15.80 -4.19
CA SER A 71 -49.35 -16.94 -3.27
C SER A 71 -50.37 -16.67 -2.16
N ASN A 72 -50.39 -15.46 -1.61
CA ASN A 72 -51.33 -15.07 -0.57
C ASN A 72 -52.78 -15.10 -1.10
N ARG A 73 -53.01 -14.56 -2.30
CA ARG A 73 -54.32 -14.62 -2.97
C ARG A 73 -54.77 -16.05 -3.24
N GLU A 74 -53.87 -16.94 -3.61
CA GLU A 74 -54.17 -18.35 -3.83
C GLU A 74 -54.54 -19.07 -2.52
N LYS A 75 -53.78 -18.83 -1.44
CA LYS A 75 -54.09 -19.35 -0.09
C LYS A 75 -55.46 -18.86 0.40
N VAL A 76 -55.76 -17.57 0.21
CA VAL A 76 -57.08 -17.01 0.56
C VAL A 76 -58.19 -17.68 -0.25
N ASN A 77 -58.01 -17.88 -1.56
CA ASN A 77 -59.01 -18.58 -2.38
C ASN A 77 -59.25 -20.03 -1.92
N VAL A 78 -58.21 -20.74 -1.50
CA VAL A 78 -58.33 -22.09 -0.94
C VAL A 78 -59.10 -22.06 0.37
N ILE A 79 -58.81 -21.10 1.26
CA ILE A 79 -59.52 -20.91 2.52
C ILE A 79 -61.00 -20.58 2.27
N THR A 80 -61.30 -19.68 1.33
CA THR A 80 -62.68 -19.31 1.00
C THR A 80 -63.46 -20.51 0.44
N ARG A 81 -62.84 -21.32 -0.44
CA ARG A 81 -63.46 -22.56 -0.94
C ARG A 81 -63.69 -23.58 0.18
N ALA A 82 -62.74 -23.74 1.08
CA ALA A 82 -62.88 -24.62 2.24
C ALA A 82 -64.01 -24.13 3.17
N ALA A 83 -64.10 -22.81 3.38
CA ALA A 83 -65.18 -22.20 4.16
C ALA A 83 -66.56 -22.37 3.50
N GLU A 84 -66.65 -22.23 2.17
CA GLU A 84 -67.89 -22.50 1.41
C GLU A 84 -68.30 -23.98 1.47
N GLU A 85 -67.35 -24.91 1.43
CA GLU A 85 -67.63 -26.34 1.58
C GLU A 85 -68.13 -26.68 2.99
N VAL A 86 -67.53 -26.09 4.02
CA VAL A 86 -67.97 -26.23 5.42
C VAL A 86 -69.36 -25.63 5.63
N ALA A 87 -69.62 -24.43 5.08
CA ALA A 87 -70.94 -23.79 5.16
C ALA A 87 -72.04 -24.62 4.46
N LYS A 88 -71.72 -25.29 3.35
CA LYS A 88 -72.63 -26.22 2.67
C LYS A 88 -72.92 -27.47 3.50
N ARG A 89 -71.93 -28.00 4.22
CA ARG A 89 -72.11 -29.15 5.12
C ARG A 89 -72.93 -28.82 6.37
N THR A 90 -72.84 -27.60 6.89
CA THR A 90 -73.63 -27.17 8.06
C THR A 90 -75.09 -26.86 7.76
N THR A 91 -75.47 -26.67 6.48
CA THR A 91 -76.86 -26.38 6.10
C THR A 91 -77.71 -27.65 5.90
N GLY A 92 -77.08 -28.83 5.87
CA GLY A 92 -77.75 -30.12 5.75
C GLY A 92 -77.71 -30.90 7.07
N THR A 93 -78.88 -31.08 7.67
CA THR A 93 -79.23 -32.06 8.71
C THR A 93 -78.97 -31.67 10.18
N LEU A 94 -80.08 -31.34 10.86
CA LEU A 94 -80.28 -31.53 12.29
C LEU A 94 -81.69 -32.12 12.48
N PRO A 95 -81.84 -33.36 12.97
CA PRO A 95 -83.02 -33.78 13.70
C PRO A 95 -82.68 -33.92 15.19
N GLU A 96 -83.42 -33.17 16.00
CA GLU A 96 -83.47 -33.22 17.46
C GLU A 96 -84.22 -34.49 17.92
N GLY A 97 -83.80 -35.09 19.04
CA GLY A 97 -84.70 -35.88 19.90
C GLY A 97 -84.19 -37.23 20.40
N GLU A 98 -83.83 -37.28 21.68
CA GLU A 98 -83.90 -38.46 22.58
C GLU A 98 -82.84 -39.58 22.51
N ALA A 99 -81.73 -39.40 21.77
CA ALA A 99 -80.50 -40.21 21.91
C ALA A 99 -79.35 -39.45 22.63
N GLY A 100 -79.68 -38.36 23.32
CA GLY A 100 -78.73 -37.33 23.77
C GLY A 100 -77.68 -37.81 24.76
N GLN A 101 -78.04 -38.62 25.76
CA GLN A 101 -77.13 -38.85 26.89
C GLN A 101 -75.98 -39.84 26.59
N ASP A 102 -76.16 -40.80 25.69
CA ASP A 102 -75.10 -41.71 25.24
C ASP A 102 -74.33 -41.18 24.02
N ASN A 103 -74.97 -40.40 23.14
CA ASN A 103 -74.25 -39.63 22.10
C ASN A 103 -73.37 -38.55 22.71
N ASP A 104 -73.83 -37.86 23.76
CA ASP A 104 -73.05 -36.85 24.46
C ASP A 104 -71.84 -37.48 25.15
N LYS A 105 -71.98 -38.65 25.77
CA LYS A 105 -70.83 -39.39 26.36
C LYS A 105 -69.82 -39.86 25.31
N ALA A 106 -70.28 -40.41 24.19
CA ALA A 106 -69.40 -40.81 23.09
C ALA A 106 -68.67 -39.59 22.50
N ARG A 107 -69.38 -38.47 22.37
CA ARG A 107 -68.83 -37.19 21.90
C ARG A 107 -67.86 -36.56 22.90
N ILE A 108 -68.11 -36.69 24.20
CA ILE A 108 -67.19 -36.27 25.26
C ILE A 108 -65.89 -37.08 25.17
N HIS A 109 -65.95 -38.41 25.01
CA HIS A 109 -64.75 -39.23 24.86
C HIS A 109 -63.99 -38.96 23.56
N GLU A 110 -64.68 -38.67 22.46
CA GLU A 110 -64.05 -38.23 21.21
C GLU A 110 -63.34 -36.87 21.40
N LEU A 111 -64.00 -35.90 22.03
CA LEU A 111 -63.42 -34.59 22.36
C LEU A 111 -62.23 -34.71 23.31
N GLU A 112 -62.27 -35.60 24.30
CA GLU A 112 -61.14 -35.89 25.19
C GLU A 112 -59.95 -36.47 24.42
N ARG A 113 -60.22 -37.36 23.46
CA ARG A 113 -59.18 -37.94 22.61
C ARG A 113 -58.58 -36.91 21.65
N GLU A 114 -59.39 -36.04 21.07
CA GLU A 114 -58.92 -34.91 20.25
C GLU A 114 -58.10 -33.92 21.08
N LEU A 115 -58.55 -33.60 22.29
CA LEU A 115 -57.84 -32.73 23.22
C LEU A 115 -56.50 -33.35 23.65
N ALA A 116 -56.44 -34.66 23.90
CA ALA A 116 -55.20 -35.36 24.20
C ALA A 116 -54.21 -35.32 23.02
N LYS A 117 -54.69 -35.51 21.78
CA LYS A 117 -53.87 -35.37 20.56
C LYS A 117 -53.38 -33.94 20.37
N ALA A 118 -54.26 -32.95 20.57
CA ALA A 118 -53.91 -31.54 20.46
C ALA A 118 -52.85 -31.13 21.49
N ASN A 119 -52.99 -31.56 22.76
CA ASN A 119 -51.99 -31.33 23.80
C ASN A 119 -50.64 -31.97 23.46
N HIS A 120 -50.63 -33.18 22.91
CA HIS A 120 -49.39 -33.82 22.49
C HIS A 120 -48.67 -33.05 21.37
N ILE A 121 -49.43 -32.56 20.38
CA ILE A 121 -48.89 -31.73 19.29
C ILE A 121 -48.36 -30.39 19.84
N ILE A 122 -49.07 -29.78 20.80
CA ILE A 122 -48.61 -28.56 21.48
C ILE A 122 -47.29 -28.79 22.20
N ASP A 123 -47.13 -29.93 22.87
CA ASP A 123 -45.87 -30.25 23.57
C ASP A 123 -44.71 -30.48 22.60
N LEU A 124 -44.96 -31.13 21.45
CA LEU A 124 -43.98 -31.23 20.36
C LEU A 124 -43.58 -29.86 19.81
N TYR A 125 -44.54 -28.99 19.51
CA TYR A 125 -44.23 -27.65 19.02
C TYR A 125 -43.49 -26.80 20.05
N LYS A 126 -43.78 -26.93 21.35
CA LYS A 126 -43.01 -26.27 22.41
C LYS A 126 -41.57 -26.76 22.46
N HIS A 127 -41.35 -28.06 22.27
CA HIS A 127 -40.01 -28.64 22.20
C HIS A 127 -39.24 -28.10 20.99
N GLU A 128 -39.83 -28.17 19.80
CA GLU A 128 -39.23 -27.63 18.57
C GLU A 128 -38.97 -26.12 18.67
N GLN A 129 -39.88 -25.37 19.29
CA GLN A 129 -39.69 -23.93 19.52
C GLN A 129 -38.47 -23.67 20.42
N LYS A 130 -38.26 -24.49 21.45
CA LYS A 130 -37.09 -24.38 22.34
C LYS A 130 -35.79 -24.68 21.59
N GLU A 131 -35.77 -25.74 20.78
CA GLU A 131 -34.61 -26.09 19.95
C GLU A 131 -34.31 -25.01 18.90
N ASN A 132 -35.33 -24.51 18.19
CA ASN A 132 -35.17 -23.43 17.22
C ASN A 132 -34.64 -22.15 17.87
N THR A 133 -35.13 -21.80 19.06
CA THR A 133 -34.62 -20.63 19.81
C THR A 133 -33.16 -20.84 20.21
N SER A 134 -32.79 -22.04 20.64
CA SER A 134 -31.40 -22.39 20.94
C SER A 134 -30.51 -22.29 19.70
N LEU A 135 -30.99 -22.74 18.55
CA LEU A 135 -30.23 -22.71 17.31
C LEU A 135 -30.03 -21.26 16.81
N ILE A 136 -31.06 -20.42 16.93
CA ILE A 136 -30.96 -18.98 16.63
C ILE A 136 -29.88 -18.32 17.50
N ALA A 137 -29.84 -18.62 18.81
CA ALA A 137 -28.82 -18.09 19.71
C ALA A 137 -27.39 -18.53 19.30
N MET A 138 -27.21 -19.79 18.88
CA MET A 138 -25.92 -20.27 18.38
C MET A 138 -25.50 -19.58 17.08
N TYR A 139 -26.44 -19.32 16.17
CA TYR A 139 -26.15 -18.58 14.94
C TYR A 139 -25.81 -17.12 15.23
N GLU A 140 -26.50 -16.49 16.17
CA GLU A 140 -26.20 -15.12 16.59
C GLU A 140 -24.77 -15.02 17.15
N ASP A 141 -24.37 -15.94 18.02
CA ASP A 141 -23.01 -15.98 18.59
C ASP A 141 -21.94 -16.25 17.51
N ALA A 142 -22.19 -17.23 16.63
CA ALA A 142 -21.27 -17.57 15.55
C ALA A 142 -21.11 -16.40 14.55
N LEU A 143 -22.21 -15.75 14.16
CA LEU A 143 -22.17 -14.59 13.28
C LEU A 143 -21.54 -13.39 13.96
N GLY A 144 -21.82 -13.15 15.24
CA GLY A 144 -21.17 -12.12 16.04
C GLY A 144 -19.66 -12.29 16.03
N THR A 145 -19.19 -13.50 16.36
CA THR A 145 -17.76 -13.85 16.34
C THR A 145 -17.14 -13.69 14.95
N ALA A 146 -17.80 -14.19 13.90
CA ALA A 146 -17.30 -14.09 12.54
C ALA A 146 -17.18 -12.62 12.07
N THR A 147 -18.18 -11.79 12.38
CA THR A 147 -18.15 -10.36 12.01
C THR A 147 -17.05 -9.60 12.72
N GLU A 148 -16.78 -9.92 13.99
CA GLU A 148 -15.68 -9.32 14.74
C GLU A 148 -14.31 -9.75 14.20
N GLN A 149 -14.14 -11.03 13.85
CA GLN A 149 -12.93 -11.51 13.20
C GLN A 149 -12.69 -10.82 11.84
N ILE A 150 -13.73 -10.66 11.02
CA ILE A 150 -13.62 -9.94 9.72
C ILE A 150 -13.22 -8.48 9.93
N ARG A 151 -13.82 -7.81 10.92
CA ARG A 151 -13.48 -6.42 11.26
C ARG A 151 -12.01 -6.32 11.69
N ASN A 152 -11.58 -7.18 12.60
CA ASN A 152 -10.21 -7.19 13.10
C ASN A 152 -9.20 -7.50 11.99
N TYR A 153 -9.49 -8.49 11.15
CA TYR A 153 -8.66 -8.86 10.01
C TYR A 153 -8.50 -7.69 9.02
N THR A 154 -9.59 -7.02 8.67
CA THR A 154 -9.55 -5.86 7.76
C THR A 154 -8.73 -4.72 8.36
N GLY A 155 -8.98 -4.39 9.63
CA GLY A 155 -8.24 -3.35 10.35
C GLY A 155 -6.75 -3.65 10.44
N ASP A 156 -6.38 -4.89 10.78
CA ASP A 156 -4.98 -5.30 10.88
C ASP A 156 -4.26 -5.29 9.54
N ILE A 157 -4.96 -5.58 8.44
CA ILE A 157 -4.38 -5.49 7.10
C ILE A 157 -4.13 -4.05 6.70
N GLU A 158 -5.11 -3.17 6.90
CA GLU A 158 -4.96 -1.74 6.60
C GLU A 158 -3.82 -1.13 7.42
N ALA A 159 -3.72 -1.48 8.71
CA ALA A 159 -2.65 -1.05 9.58
C ALA A 159 -1.28 -1.54 9.09
N ARG A 160 -1.16 -2.82 8.71
CA ARG A 160 0.08 -3.39 8.16
C ARG A 160 0.48 -2.73 6.85
N PHE A 161 -0.47 -2.51 5.94
CA PHE A 161 -0.22 -1.85 4.66
C PHE A 161 0.25 -0.40 4.86
N LEU A 162 -0.39 0.33 5.78
CA LEU A 162 0.01 1.70 6.11
C LEU A 162 1.41 1.75 6.74
N ALA A 163 1.71 0.83 7.67
CA ALA A 163 3.01 0.71 8.30
C ALA A 163 4.11 0.42 7.26
N GLN A 164 3.85 -0.50 6.33
CA GLN A 164 4.76 -0.82 5.24
C GLN A 164 5.00 0.39 4.33
N ARG A 165 3.94 1.11 3.94
CA ARG A 165 4.06 2.32 3.11
C ARG A 165 4.86 3.42 3.80
N LYS A 166 4.62 3.63 5.10
CA LYS A 166 5.37 4.58 5.92
C LYS A 166 6.85 4.18 6.00
N HIS A 167 7.13 2.91 6.21
CA HIS A 167 8.49 2.39 6.27
C HIS A 167 9.24 2.59 4.95
N TYR A 168 8.64 2.26 3.80
CA TYR A 168 9.26 2.51 2.50
C TYR A 168 9.50 3.99 2.22
N ASN A 169 8.55 4.86 2.61
CA ASN A 169 8.72 6.29 2.44
C ASN A 169 9.88 6.83 3.30
N ASN A 170 10.02 6.33 4.53
CA ASN A 170 11.13 6.67 5.41
C ASN A 170 12.47 6.20 4.81
N LEU A 171 12.54 4.96 4.33
CA LEU A 171 13.75 4.43 3.68
C LEU A 171 14.13 5.25 2.44
N LEU A 172 13.14 5.61 1.61
CA LEU A 172 13.40 6.46 0.44
C LEU A 172 13.88 7.86 0.83
N GLN A 173 13.40 8.41 1.95
CA GLN A 173 13.87 9.68 2.47
C GLN A 173 15.29 9.56 3.00
N GLN A 174 15.59 8.50 3.75
CA GLN A 174 16.94 8.21 4.25
C GLN A 174 17.95 8.09 3.10
N GLU A 175 17.63 7.34 2.05
CA GLU A 175 18.51 7.23 0.87
C GLU A 175 18.77 8.57 0.19
N LYS A 176 17.76 9.46 0.13
CA LYS A 176 17.94 10.82 -0.40
C LYS A 176 18.87 11.65 0.48
N ASP A 177 18.69 11.55 1.79
CA ASP A 177 19.49 12.29 2.77
C ASP A 177 20.94 11.79 2.78
N ASP A 178 21.16 10.47 2.73
CA ASP A 178 22.48 9.84 2.64
C ASP A 178 23.19 10.21 1.32
N HIS A 179 22.46 10.22 0.20
CA HIS A 179 23.01 10.66 -1.08
C HIS A 179 23.38 12.15 -1.08
N LEU A 180 22.56 13.00 -0.45
CA LEU A 180 22.89 14.42 -0.28
C LEU A 180 24.14 14.59 0.60
N GLN A 181 24.21 13.87 1.71
CA GLN A 181 25.34 13.91 2.63
C GLN A 181 26.65 13.52 1.94
N SER A 182 26.65 12.43 1.17
CA SER A 182 27.81 11.99 0.40
C SER A 182 28.33 13.06 -0.57
N ARG A 183 27.40 13.80 -1.23
CA ARG A 183 27.77 14.91 -2.10
C ARG A 183 28.36 16.09 -1.33
N LEU A 184 27.76 16.45 -0.20
CA LEU A 184 28.27 17.53 0.66
C LEU A 184 29.67 17.20 1.19
N ASP A 185 29.90 15.95 1.62
CA ASP A 185 31.21 15.50 2.09
C ASP A 185 32.25 15.55 0.96
N ARG A 186 31.89 15.09 -0.23
CA ARG A 186 32.77 15.16 -1.41
C ARG A 186 33.14 16.62 -1.73
N ASP A 187 32.16 17.51 -1.77
CA ASP A 187 32.38 18.93 -2.05
C ASP A 187 33.22 19.59 -0.94
N HIS A 188 33.04 19.18 0.32
CA HIS A 188 33.86 19.60 1.46
C HIS A 188 35.34 19.20 1.28
N TRP A 189 35.61 17.93 0.97
CA TRP A 189 36.98 17.46 0.73
C TRP A 189 37.62 18.10 -0.50
N HIS A 190 36.86 18.31 -1.57
CA HIS A 190 37.35 19.06 -2.74
C HIS A 190 37.73 20.50 -2.38
N ALA A 191 36.91 21.20 -1.61
CA ALA A 191 37.21 22.56 -1.16
C ALA A 191 38.47 22.60 -0.29
N GLN A 192 38.63 21.65 0.64
CA GLN A 192 39.85 21.52 1.44
C GLN A 192 41.08 21.25 0.58
N ALA A 193 40.98 20.34 -0.40
CA ALA A 193 42.09 20.02 -1.30
C ALA A 193 42.53 21.24 -2.14
N LEU A 194 41.57 22.03 -2.64
CA LEU A 194 41.88 23.27 -3.37
C LEU A 194 42.60 24.28 -2.47
N LYS A 195 42.15 24.43 -1.22
CA LYS A 195 42.81 25.29 -0.23
C LYS A 195 44.25 24.83 0.05
N LEU A 196 44.48 23.54 0.22
CA LEU A 196 45.83 22.99 0.42
C LEU A 196 46.72 23.22 -0.81
N CYS A 197 46.20 23.01 -2.03
CA CYS A 197 46.91 23.31 -3.26
C CYS A 197 47.30 24.79 -3.37
N GLU A 198 46.43 25.71 -2.96
CA GLU A 198 46.74 27.15 -2.89
C GLU A 198 47.83 27.44 -1.85
N MET A 199 47.73 26.86 -0.64
CA MET A 199 48.75 26.99 0.40
C MET A 199 50.12 26.47 -0.07
N ILE A 200 50.15 25.35 -0.81
CA ILE A 200 51.40 24.79 -1.36
C ILE A 200 51.97 25.71 -2.43
N ARG A 201 51.15 26.21 -3.36
CA ARG A 201 51.62 27.16 -4.40
C ARG A 201 52.14 28.45 -3.78
N THR A 202 51.46 28.99 -2.77
CA THR A 202 51.90 30.20 -2.07
C THR A 202 53.17 29.97 -1.26
N ALA A 203 53.29 28.85 -0.56
CA ALA A 203 54.54 28.48 0.12
C ALA A 203 55.70 28.29 -0.86
N HIS A 204 55.47 27.65 -2.01
CA HIS A 204 56.48 27.56 -3.07
C HIS A 204 56.87 28.92 -3.62
N ARG A 205 55.91 29.81 -3.87
CA ARG A 205 56.18 31.17 -4.33
C ARG A 205 57.00 31.95 -3.30
N LEU A 206 56.61 31.91 -2.02
CA LEU A 206 57.38 32.56 -0.95
C LEU A 206 58.80 32.01 -0.85
N ARG A 207 58.98 30.69 -1.00
CA ARG A 207 60.31 30.07 -1.04
C ARG A 207 61.12 30.51 -2.25
N THR A 208 60.53 30.66 -3.44
CA THR A 208 61.26 31.13 -4.62
C THR A 208 61.56 32.63 -4.54
N ASP A 209 60.62 33.42 -4.03
CA ASP A 209 60.77 34.86 -3.82
C ASP A 209 61.81 35.16 -2.72
N GLU A 210 62.04 34.25 -1.78
CA GLU A 210 63.14 34.33 -0.79
C GLU A 210 64.54 34.32 -1.44
N TRP A 211 64.66 33.72 -2.63
CA TRP A 211 65.90 33.64 -3.42
C TRP A 211 65.85 34.57 -4.65
N SER A 212 65.43 35.82 -4.44
CA SER A 212 65.16 36.85 -5.45
C SER A 212 66.40 37.43 -6.17
N GLU A 213 66.18 38.53 -6.92
CA GLU A 213 67.15 39.23 -7.78
C GLU A 213 68.50 39.53 -7.10
N GLU A 214 68.51 39.78 -5.80
CA GLU A 214 69.71 40.06 -5.05
C GLU A 214 70.68 38.87 -5.06
N TYR A 215 70.16 37.64 -4.91
CA TYR A 215 70.98 36.43 -4.97
C TYR A 215 71.47 36.15 -6.40
N THR A 216 70.67 36.44 -7.43
CA THR A 216 71.09 36.25 -8.83
C THR A 216 72.16 37.27 -9.24
N VAL A 217 72.08 38.51 -8.77
CA VAL A 217 73.09 39.55 -8.97
C VAL A 217 74.39 39.17 -8.25
N VAL A 218 74.31 38.76 -6.97
CA VAL A 218 75.51 38.33 -6.21
C VAL A 218 76.15 37.10 -6.86
N ALA A 219 75.37 36.11 -7.31
CA ALA A 219 75.89 34.95 -8.02
C ALA A 219 76.53 35.33 -9.37
N GLY A 220 75.92 36.25 -10.12
CA GLY A 220 76.45 36.75 -11.39
C GLY A 220 77.79 37.49 -11.20
N LEU A 221 77.85 38.39 -10.22
CA LEU A 221 79.08 39.12 -9.88
C LEU A 221 80.20 38.17 -9.40
N GLN A 222 79.86 37.17 -8.59
CA GLN A 222 80.84 36.16 -8.17
C GLN A 222 81.34 35.32 -9.35
N ALA A 223 80.47 34.97 -10.30
CA ALA A 223 80.85 34.28 -11.54
C ALA A 223 81.77 35.13 -12.43
N GLU A 224 81.53 36.44 -12.52
CA GLU A 224 82.43 37.39 -13.20
C GLU A 224 83.80 37.44 -12.53
N VAL A 225 83.87 37.54 -11.20
CA VAL A 225 85.14 37.51 -10.45
C VAL A 225 85.89 36.20 -10.69
N ARG A 226 85.20 35.05 -10.65
CA ARG A 226 85.78 33.73 -10.97
C ARG A 226 86.33 33.70 -12.41
N CYS A 227 85.60 34.25 -13.38
CA CYS A 227 86.02 34.33 -14.78
C CYS A 227 87.25 35.24 -14.95
N LEU A 228 87.23 36.44 -14.37
CA LEU A 228 88.34 37.39 -14.42
C LEU A 228 89.61 36.81 -13.77
N ARG A 229 89.48 36.11 -12.64
CA ARG A 229 90.62 35.39 -12.03
C ARG A 229 91.21 34.34 -12.96
N ARG A 230 90.35 33.55 -13.62
CA ARG A 230 90.77 32.57 -14.62
C ARG A 230 91.50 33.21 -15.80
N CYS A 231 90.99 34.32 -16.34
CA CYS A 231 91.63 35.06 -17.43
C CYS A 231 92.98 35.66 -17.05
N LEU A 232 93.14 36.06 -15.79
CA LEU A 232 94.38 36.60 -15.25
C LEU A 232 95.36 35.51 -14.78
N GLY A 233 95.01 34.23 -14.91
CA GLY A 233 95.84 33.09 -14.50
C GLY A 233 96.02 32.97 -12.99
N MET A 234 95.13 33.57 -12.19
CA MET A 234 95.12 33.45 -10.73
C MET A 234 94.49 32.12 -10.31
N GLU A 235 94.91 31.59 -9.17
CA GLU A 235 94.30 30.39 -8.60
C GLU A 235 92.82 30.63 -8.24
N PRO A 236 91.96 29.61 -8.42
CA PRO A 236 90.56 29.71 -8.03
C PRO A 236 90.45 29.95 -6.52
N GLU A 237 89.57 30.88 -6.14
CA GLU A 237 89.26 31.12 -4.73
C GLU A 237 88.62 29.88 -4.11
N LYS A 238 88.92 29.61 -2.85
CA LYS A 238 88.11 28.62 -2.12
C LYS A 238 86.72 29.20 -1.90
N PRO A 239 85.66 28.38 -1.94
CA PRO A 239 84.29 28.87 -1.74
C PRO A 239 84.15 29.73 -0.49
N GLU A 240 84.78 29.35 0.63
CA GLU A 240 84.72 30.09 1.91
C GLU A 240 85.40 31.47 1.90
N GLU A 241 86.29 31.71 0.96
CA GLU A 241 87.06 32.95 0.82
C GLU A 241 86.37 33.92 -0.16
N GLU A 242 85.34 33.47 -0.88
CA GLU A 242 84.61 34.27 -1.85
C GLU A 242 83.78 35.36 -1.16
N THR A 243 83.76 36.56 -1.76
CA THR A 243 83.00 37.70 -1.21
C THR A 243 81.49 37.42 -1.20
N GLY A 244 80.98 36.65 -2.18
CA GLY A 244 79.59 36.24 -2.23
C GLY A 244 79.23 35.05 -1.31
N TRP A 245 80.21 34.36 -0.72
CA TRP A 245 79.99 33.11 0.02
C TRP A 245 78.96 33.17 1.16
N PRO A 246 78.96 34.19 2.04
CA PRO A 246 78.03 34.23 3.17
C PRO A 246 76.56 34.23 2.73
N TYR A 247 76.29 34.72 1.52
CA TYR A 247 74.96 34.83 0.93
C TYR A 247 74.63 33.63 0.03
N LEU A 248 75.61 33.08 -0.68
CA LEU A 248 75.39 31.99 -1.64
C LEU A 248 75.43 30.59 -1.02
N LYS A 249 75.97 30.43 0.20
CA LYS A 249 76.14 29.12 0.86
C LYS A 249 74.83 28.34 1.09
N ASP A 250 73.71 29.05 1.30
CA ASP A 250 72.41 28.46 1.64
C ASP A 250 71.50 28.32 0.41
N LEU A 251 71.91 28.92 -0.72
CA LEU A 251 71.23 28.80 -2.00
C LEU A 251 71.36 27.34 -2.46
N PRO A 252 70.29 26.71 -2.99
CA PRO A 252 70.42 25.41 -3.65
C PRO A 252 71.23 25.62 -4.93
N LEU A 253 72.56 25.60 -4.79
CA LEU A 253 73.50 25.80 -5.88
C LEU A 253 73.24 24.70 -6.90
N ASN A 254 72.85 25.10 -8.11
CA ASN A 254 73.04 24.26 -9.29
C ASN A 254 74.53 24.25 -9.64
N ASP A 255 75.38 23.82 -8.70
CA ASP A 255 76.86 23.83 -8.81
C ASP A 255 77.40 22.63 -9.58
N GLN A 256 76.57 22.01 -10.42
CA GLN A 256 76.99 20.95 -11.35
C GLN A 256 76.83 21.43 -12.79
N ALA A 257 77.71 22.33 -13.21
CA ALA A 257 78.05 22.55 -14.61
C ALA A 257 79.53 22.92 -14.74
#